data_AF-A0A9E2CK48-F1
#
_entry.id   AF-A0A9E2CK48-F1
#
_cell.length_a   1.000
_cell.length_b   1.000
_cell.length_c   1.000
_cell.angle_alpha   90.00
_cell.angle_beta   90.00
_cell.angle_gamma   90.00
#
_symmetry.space_group_name_H-M   'P 1'
#
loop_
_entity.id
_entity.type
_entity.pdbx_description
1 polymer ?
#
loop_
_entity_poly.entity_id
_entity_poly.type
_entity_poly.pdbx_seq_one_letter_code
_entity_poly.pdbx_strand_id
1 'polypeptide(L)'
;MTTNTRGRSGWGTRSTWNKGTTGGKRTTGTGTYKGTTMNVPPKYKGVYDCFNWKISSYRTLWNQARGPAKYTRPTPATLNTFATWVDKGAMIQVCSRNQLAKWARTTKVNYNPQSATTTTCRNVLNKKFGRNTIKAVARTKTGSYMVATTPTWKGKPFQFPK
;
A
#
# COMPACT_ATOMS: atom_id res chain seq x y z
N MET A 1 -60.00 19.76 -29.63
CA MET A 1 -59.74 18.88 -30.80
C MET A 1 -58.92 17.69 -30.33
N THR A 2 -59.46 16.50 -30.58
CA THR A 2 -58.79 15.21 -30.86
C THR A 2 -57.44 15.40 -31.57
N THR A 3 -56.36 14.63 -31.37
CA THR A 3 -56.24 13.17 -31.48
C THR A 3 -55.01 12.59 -30.77
N ASN A 4 -55.18 11.33 -30.38
CA ASN A 4 -54.23 10.30 -30.00
C ASN A 4 -53.32 9.88 -31.18
N THR A 5 -52.03 9.61 -30.97
CA THR A 5 -51.31 8.60 -31.77
C THR A 5 -50.17 7.92 -31.00
N ARG A 6 -50.16 6.60 -31.15
CA ARG A 6 -49.38 5.56 -30.48
C ARG A 6 -47.92 5.53 -30.95
N GLY A 7 -47.06 4.95 -30.11
CA GLY A 7 -45.59 4.99 -30.23
C GLY A 7 -44.93 3.91 -31.09
N ARG A 8 -43.60 3.80 -30.97
CA ARG A 8 -42.85 2.57 -31.27
C ARG A 8 -41.41 2.61 -30.71
N SER A 9 -41.17 1.69 -29.77
CA SER A 9 -39.94 0.90 -29.53
C SER A 9 -38.54 1.54 -29.61
N GLY A 10 -37.84 1.52 -28.47
CA GLY A 10 -36.38 1.57 -28.39
C GLY A 10 -35.90 1.15 -27.00
N TRP A 11 -35.77 -0.16 -26.78
CA TRP A 11 -35.17 -0.71 -25.57
C TRP A 11 -33.67 -0.37 -25.52
N GLY A 12 -33.19 0.14 -24.38
CA GLY A 12 -31.78 0.47 -24.20
C GLY A 12 -31.47 1.05 -22.83
N THR A 13 -31.56 0.22 -21.80
CA THR A 13 -31.15 0.50 -20.41
C THR A 13 -29.72 1.06 -20.36
N ARG A 14 -29.51 2.27 -19.83
CA ARG A 14 -28.22 2.65 -19.23
C ARG A 14 -28.42 3.29 -17.86
N SER A 15 -28.01 2.49 -16.89
CA SER A 15 -28.03 2.69 -15.45
C SER A 15 -27.43 4.04 -15.03
N THR A 16 -28.17 4.64 -14.10
CA THR A 16 -27.90 5.79 -13.26
C THR A 16 -26.57 5.67 -12.51
N TRP A 17 -25.60 6.53 -12.86
CA TRP A 17 -24.50 6.86 -11.95
C TRP A 17 -25.06 7.76 -10.86
N ASN A 18 -25.42 7.12 -9.74
CA ASN A 18 -26.04 7.76 -8.61
C ASN A 18 -25.05 8.72 -7.92
N LYS A 19 -25.40 10.02 -7.93
CA LYS A 19 -24.80 11.05 -7.09
C LYS A 19 -24.94 10.66 -5.62
N GLY A 20 -23.82 10.52 -4.92
CA GLY A 20 -23.77 10.36 -3.47
C GLY A 20 -22.82 11.37 -2.84
N THR A 21 -23.30 12.60 -2.64
CA THR A 21 -22.69 13.60 -1.75
C THR A 21 -23.18 13.36 -0.32
N THR A 22 -22.33 12.91 0.60
CA THR A 22 -22.40 13.32 2.02
C THR A 22 -21.05 13.08 2.71
N GLY A 23 -20.63 14.05 3.52
CA GLY A 23 -19.29 14.18 4.08
C GLY A 23 -18.86 13.02 4.99
N GLY A 24 -17.60 12.61 4.83
CA GLY A 24 -16.88 11.77 5.78
C GLY A 24 -15.50 12.37 6.03
N LYS A 25 -15.22 12.72 7.29
CA LYS A 25 -13.92 13.21 7.77
C LYS A 25 -12.77 12.40 7.16
N ARG A 26 -11.81 13.09 6.52
CA ARG A 26 -10.51 12.51 6.15
C ARG A 26 -9.78 12.07 7.42
N THR A 27 -9.82 10.79 7.74
CA THR A 27 -8.95 10.21 8.76
C THR A 27 -7.62 9.83 8.11
N THR A 28 -6.58 10.57 8.47
CA THR A 28 -5.18 10.24 8.24
C THR A 28 -4.85 8.91 8.92
N GLY A 29 -4.81 7.84 8.13
CA GLY A 29 -4.46 6.51 8.62
C GLY A 29 -4.28 5.56 7.45
N THR A 30 -3.16 4.85 7.45
CA THR A 30 -2.74 3.82 6.50
C THR A 30 -3.94 3.02 5.95
N GLY A 31 -4.33 3.33 4.71
CA GLY A 31 -5.55 2.81 4.10
C GLY A 31 -5.50 1.29 3.97
N THR A 32 -6.19 0.60 4.88
CA THR A 32 -6.79 -0.69 4.55
C THR A 32 -7.98 -0.33 3.69
N TYR A 33 -7.94 -0.65 2.39
CA TYR A 33 -9.11 -0.54 1.52
C TYR A 33 -10.17 -1.51 2.06
N LYS A 34 -11.06 -1.03 2.94
CA LYS A 34 -12.35 -1.68 3.18
C LYS A 34 -13.17 -1.42 1.92
N GLY A 35 -13.00 -2.30 0.93
CA GLY A 35 -13.82 -2.30 -0.26
C GLY A 35 -15.26 -2.60 0.12
N THR A 36 -16.19 -2.03 -0.64
CA THR A 36 -17.37 -2.78 -1.09
C THR A 36 -16.94 -4.23 -1.33
N THR A 37 -17.65 -5.18 -0.74
CA THR A 37 -17.36 -6.61 -0.85
C THR A 37 -17.42 -6.99 -2.33
N MET A 38 -16.30 -6.89 -3.04
CA MET A 38 -16.24 -7.35 -4.42
C MET A 38 -16.40 -8.86 -4.37
N ASN A 39 -17.42 -9.36 -5.07
CA ASN A 39 -17.68 -10.76 -5.20
C ASN A 39 -16.59 -11.39 -6.10
N VAL A 40 -15.41 -11.65 -5.52
CA VAL A 40 -14.30 -12.31 -6.20
C VAL A 40 -14.55 -13.81 -6.10
N PRO A 41 -14.69 -14.54 -7.24
CA PRO A 41 -14.86 -15.98 -7.20
C PRO A 41 -13.73 -16.65 -6.40
N PRO A 42 -14.01 -17.65 -5.54
CA PRO A 42 -13.00 -18.27 -4.67
C PRO A 42 -11.73 -18.72 -5.40
N LYS A 43 -11.89 -19.25 -6.63
CA LYS A 43 -10.78 -19.70 -7.49
C LYS A 43 -9.79 -18.59 -7.87
N TYR A 44 -10.23 -17.33 -7.90
CA TYR A 44 -9.38 -16.18 -8.26
C TYR A 44 -8.92 -15.36 -7.06
N LYS A 45 -9.35 -15.72 -5.84
CA LYS A 45 -9.11 -14.91 -4.65
C LYS A 45 -7.61 -14.64 -4.41
N GLY A 46 -6.76 -15.66 -4.56
CA GLY A 46 -5.32 -15.50 -4.40
C GLY A 46 -4.68 -14.59 -5.46
N VAL A 47 -5.10 -14.70 -6.72
CA VAL A 47 -4.62 -13.86 -7.83
C VAL A 47 -5.07 -12.41 -7.64
N TYR A 48 -6.33 -12.22 -7.28
CA TYR A 48 -6.90 -10.91 -6.96
C TYR A 48 -6.11 -10.22 -5.83
N ASP A 49 -5.89 -10.92 -4.71
CA ASP A 49 -5.15 -10.38 -3.58
C ASP A 49 -3.72 -9.98 -4.01
N CYS A 50 -3.04 -10.82 -4.81
CA CYS A 50 -1.72 -10.53 -5.36
C CYS A 50 -1.70 -9.23 -6.19
N PHE A 51 -2.64 -9.07 -7.13
CA PHE A 51 -2.74 -7.85 -7.93
C PHE A 51 -3.04 -6.62 -7.08
N ASN A 52 -3.95 -6.75 -6.10
CA ASN A 52 -4.27 -5.65 -5.20
C ASN A 52 -3.05 -5.21 -4.38
N TRP A 53 -2.21 -6.15 -3.93
CA TRP A 53 -0.94 -5.84 -3.25
C TRP A 53 0.08 -5.15 -4.15
N LYS A 54 0.21 -5.58 -5.41
CA LYS A 54 1.08 -4.91 -6.40
C LYS A 54 0.61 -3.48 -6.66
N ILE A 55 -0.70 -3.28 -6.90
CA ILE A 55 -1.30 -1.96 -7.10
C ILE A 55 -1.03 -1.05 -5.89
N SER A 56 -1.24 -1.55 -4.67
CA SER A 56 -0.95 -0.79 -3.45
C SER A 56 0.54 -0.40 -3.33
N SER A 57 1.43 -1.31 -3.74
CA SER A 57 2.88 -1.06 -3.75
C SER A 57 3.26 0.05 -4.73
N TYR A 58 2.76 0.03 -5.97
CA TYR A 58 2.99 1.11 -6.93
C TYR A 58 2.34 2.42 -6.50
N ARG A 59 1.16 2.40 -5.87
CA ARG A 59 0.55 3.60 -5.27
C ARG A 59 1.46 4.21 -4.21
N THR A 60 2.12 3.39 -3.40
CA THR A 60 3.09 3.86 -2.39
C THR A 60 4.30 4.54 -3.04
N LEU A 61 4.86 3.95 -4.10
CA LEU A 61 5.98 4.53 -4.86
C LEU A 61 5.59 5.82 -5.58
N TRP A 62 4.46 5.79 -6.29
CA TRP A 62 3.91 6.95 -6.98
C TRP A 62 3.69 8.12 -6.02
N ASN A 63 3.19 7.84 -4.80
CA ASN A 63 3.03 8.85 -3.77
C ASN A 63 4.37 9.48 -3.33
N GLN A 64 5.51 8.78 -3.42
CA GLN A 64 6.82 9.36 -3.11
C GLN A 64 7.28 10.39 -4.15
N ALA A 65 6.85 10.23 -5.41
CA ALA A 65 7.28 11.08 -6.52
C ALA A 65 6.52 12.40 -6.63
N ARG A 66 5.42 12.61 -5.87
CA ARG A 66 4.53 13.78 -6.03
C ARG A 66 4.27 14.56 -4.74
N GLY A 67 3.73 15.77 -4.85
CA GLY A 67 3.21 16.57 -3.73
C GLY A 67 4.28 17.04 -2.73
N PRO A 68 3.89 17.70 -1.62
CA PRO A 68 4.82 18.23 -0.65
C PRO A 68 5.63 17.13 0.04
N ALA A 69 6.85 17.48 0.47
CA ALA A 69 7.79 16.59 1.13
C ALA A 69 8.34 17.25 2.39
N LYS A 70 8.23 16.58 3.53
CA LYS A 70 8.83 17.01 4.81
C LYS A 70 10.29 16.59 4.90
N TYR A 71 10.63 15.51 4.21
CA TYR A 71 11.97 14.94 4.15
C TYR A 71 12.37 14.71 2.70
N THR A 72 13.68 14.65 2.45
CA THR A 72 14.25 14.34 1.13
C THR A 72 13.57 13.11 0.54
N ARG A 73 13.12 13.24 -0.72
CA ARG A 73 12.46 12.15 -1.43
C ARG A 73 13.46 11.02 -1.70
N PRO A 74 12.99 9.76 -1.79
CA PRO A 74 13.78 8.70 -2.39
C PRO A 74 14.22 9.11 -3.81
N THR A 75 15.47 8.79 -4.18
CA THR A 75 15.98 9.06 -5.53
C THR A 75 15.22 8.23 -6.58
N PRO A 76 15.23 8.65 -7.86
CA PRO A 76 14.66 7.84 -8.94
C PRO A 76 15.23 6.42 -8.98
N ALA A 77 16.55 6.27 -8.80
CA ALA A 77 17.21 4.96 -8.70
C ALA A 77 16.67 4.10 -7.55
N THR A 78 16.39 4.72 -6.40
CA THR A 78 15.77 4.03 -5.25
C THR A 78 14.36 3.56 -5.61
N LEU A 79 13.54 4.43 -6.21
CA LEU A 79 12.16 4.06 -6.59
C LEU A 79 12.15 2.95 -7.64
N ASN A 80 13.04 3.01 -8.63
CA ASN A 80 13.20 1.97 -9.65
C ASN A 80 13.64 0.64 -9.03
N THR A 81 14.58 0.65 -8.08
CA THR A 81 14.97 -0.56 -7.34
C THR A 81 13.78 -1.19 -6.63
N PHE A 82 12.93 -0.39 -5.99
CA PHE A 82 11.72 -0.89 -5.34
C PHE A 82 10.70 -1.44 -6.35
N ALA A 83 10.52 -0.79 -7.51
CA ALA A 83 9.67 -1.28 -8.58
C ALA A 83 10.13 -2.66 -9.09
N THR A 84 11.43 -2.84 -9.34
CA THR A 84 12.01 -4.14 -9.72
C THR A 84 11.74 -5.22 -8.68
N TRP A 85 11.75 -4.89 -7.39
CA TRP A 85 11.36 -5.86 -6.36
C TRP A 85 9.88 -6.24 -6.43
N VAL A 86 8.99 -5.28 -6.72
CA VAL A 86 7.56 -5.57 -6.92
C VAL A 86 7.33 -6.47 -8.14
N ASP A 87 8.08 -6.26 -9.22
CA ASP A 87 8.06 -7.12 -10.40
C ASP A 87 8.45 -8.56 -10.05
N LYS A 88 9.48 -8.71 -9.21
CA LYS A 88 9.94 -9.99 -8.63
C LYS A 88 9.00 -10.57 -7.55
N GLY A 89 7.83 -9.97 -7.34
CA GLY A 89 6.81 -10.47 -6.42
C GLY A 89 6.92 -9.94 -4.98
N ALA A 90 7.79 -8.97 -4.70
CA ALA A 90 7.83 -8.31 -3.41
C ALA A 90 6.64 -7.37 -3.21
N MET A 91 6.31 -7.10 -1.95
CA MET A 91 5.30 -6.13 -1.57
C MET A 91 5.94 -4.96 -0.84
N ILE A 92 5.47 -3.75 -1.10
CA ILE A 92 5.95 -2.54 -0.43
C ILE A 92 5.04 -2.23 0.74
N GLN A 93 5.66 -2.09 1.92
CA GLN A 93 4.97 -1.75 3.15
C GLN A 93 5.60 -0.51 3.77
N VAL A 94 4.78 0.27 4.46
CA VAL A 94 5.24 1.46 5.16
C VAL A 94 5.23 1.18 6.66
N CYS A 95 6.37 1.35 7.30
CA CYS A 95 6.50 1.31 8.75
C CYS A 95 6.78 2.71 9.30
N SER A 96 6.04 3.07 10.33
CA SER A 96 6.26 4.32 11.06
C SER A 96 7.51 4.22 11.95
N ARG A 97 8.07 5.37 12.30
CA ARG A 97 9.19 5.45 13.27
C ARG A 97 8.85 4.83 14.61
N ASN A 98 7.58 4.92 15.04
CA ASN A 98 7.11 4.35 16.31
C ASN A 98 7.05 2.82 16.26
N GLN A 99 6.60 2.23 15.14
CA GLN A 99 6.63 0.78 14.95
C GLN A 99 8.07 0.25 14.97
N LEU A 100 8.99 0.94 14.29
CA LEU A 100 10.41 0.60 14.33
C LEU A 100 11.00 0.71 15.73
N ALA A 101 10.66 1.75 16.49
CA ALA A 101 11.12 1.89 17.88
C ALA A 101 10.65 0.72 18.76
N LYS A 102 9.38 0.29 18.61
CA LYS A 102 8.86 -0.89 19.31
C LYS A 102 9.65 -2.15 18.94
N TRP A 103 9.87 -2.40 17.65
CA TRP A 103 10.62 -3.59 17.23
C TRP A 103 12.09 -3.54 17.66
N ALA A 104 12.73 -2.38 17.58
CA ALA A 104 14.11 -2.18 18.01
C ALA A 104 14.31 -2.59 19.48
N ARG A 105 13.39 -2.15 20.37
CA ARG A 105 13.36 -2.57 21.78
C ARG A 105 13.26 -4.08 21.91
N THR A 106 12.33 -4.73 21.19
CA THR A 106 12.19 -6.20 21.24
C THR A 106 13.40 -6.96 20.71
N THR A 107 14.19 -6.35 19.83
CA THR A 107 15.38 -6.96 19.21
C THR A 107 16.70 -6.54 19.86
N LYS A 108 16.65 -5.77 20.96
CA LYS A 108 17.82 -5.17 21.64
C LYS A 108 18.76 -4.45 20.67
N VAL A 109 18.21 -3.70 19.71
CA VAL A 109 18.98 -2.88 18.77
C VAL A 109 19.01 -1.45 19.27
N ASN A 110 20.21 -0.86 19.34
CA ASN A 110 20.34 0.57 19.59
C ASN A 110 19.69 1.35 18.42
N TYR A 111 18.56 1.99 18.72
CA TYR A 111 17.75 2.71 17.75
C TYR A 111 17.29 4.02 18.37
N ASN A 112 17.79 5.13 17.84
CA ASN A 112 17.29 6.46 18.15
C ASN A 112 16.22 6.84 17.11
N PRO A 113 14.94 7.00 17.50
CA PRO A 113 13.86 7.33 16.56
C PRO A 113 14.01 8.68 15.84
N GLN A 114 14.79 9.61 16.40
CA GLN A 114 15.01 10.95 15.82
C GLN A 114 16.09 10.96 14.75
N SER A 115 17.15 10.16 14.92
CA SER A 115 18.30 10.10 14.02
C SER A 115 18.42 8.77 13.26
N ALA A 116 17.38 7.94 13.29
CA ALA A 116 17.38 6.66 12.59
C ALA A 116 17.74 6.83 11.12
N THR A 117 18.70 6.04 10.65
CA THR A 117 19.06 5.92 9.24
C THR A 117 18.31 4.76 8.59
N THR A 118 18.31 4.71 7.26
CA THR A 118 17.78 3.56 6.49
C THR A 118 18.51 2.26 6.87
N THR A 119 19.81 2.33 7.14
CA THR A 119 20.63 1.20 7.59
C THR A 119 20.20 0.70 8.96
N THR A 120 20.03 1.59 9.94
CA THR A 120 19.57 1.19 11.28
C THR A 120 18.17 0.60 11.22
N CYS A 121 17.27 1.19 10.44
CA CYS A 121 15.94 0.65 10.17
C CYS A 121 16.01 -0.76 9.57
N ARG A 122 16.84 -0.98 8.54
CA ARG A 122 17.08 -2.29 7.94
C ARG A 122 17.60 -3.31 8.98
N ASN A 123 18.51 -2.91 9.86
CA ASN A 123 19.04 -3.81 10.90
C ASN A 123 17.97 -4.25 11.91
N VAL A 124 17.10 -3.33 12.35
CA VAL A 124 15.95 -3.64 13.21
C VAL A 124 15.01 -4.62 12.51
N LEU A 125 14.64 -4.33 11.25
CA LEU A 125 13.73 -5.16 10.47
C LEU A 125 14.31 -6.56 10.21
N ASN A 126 15.59 -6.64 9.86
CA ASN A 126 16.29 -7.91 9.64
C ASN A 126 16.35 -8.76 10.91
N LYS A 127 16.59 -8.15 12.07
CA LYS A 127 16.57 -8.87 13.36
C LYS A 127 15.17 -9.32 13.75
N LYS A 128 14.12 -8.53 13.45
CA LYS A 128 12.74 -8.85 13.83
C LYS A 128 12.09 -9.88 12.91
N PHE A 129 12.30 -9.76 11.60
CA PHE A 129 11.55 -10.49 10.57
C PHE A 129 12.41 -11.42 9.71
N GLY A 130 13.74 -11.37 9.86
CA GLY A 130 14.70 -12.16 9.10
C GLY A 130 15.24 -11.43 7.87
N ARG A 131 16.52 -11.67 7.55
CA ARG A 131 17.24 -11.04 6.42
C ARG A 131 16.65 -11.39 5.06
N ASN A 132 16.12 -12.59 4.90
CA ASN A 132 15.55 -13.04 3.62
C ASN A 132 14.24 -12.32 3.28
N THR A 133 13.55 -11.86 4.31
CA THR A 133 12.24 -11.22 4.23
C THR A 133 12.31 -9.78 3.74
N ILE A 134 13.39 -9.05 4.10
CA ILE A 134 13.54 -7.63 3.82
C ILE A 134 14.48 -7.44 2.63
N LYS A 135 13.98 -6.91 1.51
CA LYS A 135 14.74 -6.74 0.27
C LYS A 135 15.31 -5.33 0.10
N ALA A 136 14.51 -4.31 0.41
CA ALA A 136 14.93 -2.92 0.32
C ALA A 136 14.28 -2.08 1.42
N VAL A 137 14.97 -1.02 1.86
CA VAL A 137 14.48 -0.08 2.86
C VAL A 137 14.87 1.33 2.43
N ALA A 138 13.93 2.25 2.48
CA ALA A 138 14.17 3.66 2.16
C ALA A 138 13.27 4.57 3.00
N ARG A 139 13.74 5.79 3.28
CA ARG A 139 12.91 6.77 3.98
C ARG A 139 11.95 7.42 3.00
N THR A 140 10.68 7.46 3.37
CA THR A 140 9.63 8.14 2.62
C THR A 140 9.70 9.66 2.81
N LYS A 141 9.09 10.41 1.90
CA LYS A 141 8.99 11.88 1.96
C LYS A 141 8.29 12.41 3.23
N THR A 142 7.56 11.56 3.95
CA THR A 142 6.84 11.88 5.20
C THR A 142 7.63 11.50 6.45
N GLY A 143 8.75 10.79 6.31
CA GLY A 143 9.63 10.39 7.42
C GLY A 143 9.34 9.01 8.00
N SER A 144 8.36 8.29 7.45
CA SER A 144 8.22 6.84 7.64
C SER A 144 9.22 6.10 6.76
N TYR A 145 9.32 4.78 6.89
CA TYR A 145 10.16 3.94 6.04
C TYR A 145 9.30 3.06 5.15
N MET A 146 9.60 3.05 3.86
CA MET A 146 9.06 2.06 2.94
C MET A 146 10.02 0.88 2.86
N VAL A 147 9.46 -0.31 2.81
CA VAL A 147 10.18 -1.56 2.89
C VAL A 147 9.65 -2.50 1.83
N ALA A 148 10.53 -2.98 0.94
CA ALA A 148 10.21 -4.06 0.02
C ALA A 148 10.40 -5.39 0.75
N THR A 149 9.36 -6.21 0.76
CA THR A 149 9.28 -7.44 1.55
C THR A 149 8.93 -8.63 0.66
N THR A 150 9.49 -9.80 0.94
CA THR A 150 9.06 -11.03 0.24
C THR A 150 7.58 -11.27 0.45
N PRO A 151 6.88 -11.88 -0.52
CA PRO A 151 5.44 -12.09 -0.40
C PRO A 151 5.06 -12.96 0.80
N THR A 152 5.98 -13.79 1.29
CA THR A 152 5.73 -14.74 2.38
C THR A 152 6.63 -14.54 3.60
N TRP A 153 6.03 -14.53 4.80
CA TRP A 153 6.65 -14.77 6.09
C TRP A 153 6.19 -16.12 6.64
N LYS A 154 7.08 -17.10 6.83
CA LYS A 154 6.70 -18.42 7.37
C LYS A 154 5.45 -19.02 6.68
N GLY A 155 5.38 -18.90 5.35
CA GLY A 155 4.25 -19.39 4.54
C GLY A 155 2.98 -18.52 4.51
N LYS A 156 2.92 -17.40 5.24
CA LYS A 156 1.78 -16.47 5.23
C LYS A 156 2.12 -15.17 4.48
N PRO A 157 1.15 -14.45 3.89
CA PRO A 157 1.41 -13.13 3.32
C PRO A 157 2.16 -12.24 4.32
N PHE A 158 3.35 -11.75 3.95
CA PHE A 158 4.13 -10.90 4.86
C PHE A 158 3.34 -9.62 5.10
N GLN A 159 3.08 -9.29 6.36
CA GLN A 159 2.51 -8.01 6.76
C GLN A 159 3.17 -7.60 8.07
N PHE A 160 3.53 -6.32 8.18
CA PHE A 160 3.94 -5.77 9.45
C PHE A 160 2.81 -5.92 10.48
N PRO A 161 3.08 -6.52 11.65
CA PRO A 161 2.13 -6.49 12.75
C PRO A 161 1.79 -5.04 13.11
N LYS A 162 0.50 -4.78 13.36
CA LYS A 162 0.01 -3.45 13.77
C LYS A 162 0.46 -3.11 15.19
#